data_AF-R0KPC3-F1
#
_entry.id   AF-R0KPC3-F1
#
_cell.length_a   1.000
_cell.length_b   1.000
_cell.length_c   1.000
_cell.angle_alpha   90.00
_cell.angle_beta   90.00
_cell.angle_gamma   90.00
#
_symmetry.space_group_name_H-M   'P 1'
#
loop_
_entity.id
_entity.type
_entity.pdbx_description
1 polymer ?
#
loop_
_entity_poly.entity_id
_entity_poly.type
_entity_poly.pdbx_seq_one_letter_code
_entity_poly.pdbx_strand_id
1 'polypeptide(L)'
;MIACLYFFTIFIVVPLSFIFTRPLTLHGRISSGISKNYFILFYIYGLILNIALNINLFAIHLLRRSVECTFLKYKKSKMTLLQLIHGLIYYSFVVFHLKDKEFENRFVFILLNLAQSFYHIKIFRYKMMTYNHYYAKFLIYLYIFNEVRTIEMFFNLCYVLSFIIVTKINRKTYDK
;
A
#
# COMPACT_ATOMS: atom_id res chain seq x y z
N MET A 1 -10.98 -1.50 -18.82
CA MET A 1 -11.32 -0.06 -18.91
C MET A 1 -11.51 0.60 -17.54
N ILE A 2 -12.45 0.14 -16.70
CA ILE A 2 -12.72 0.75 -15.38
C ILE A 2 -11.49 0.73 -14.45
N ALA A 3 -10.76 -0.39 -14.37
CA ALA A 3 -9.55 -0.50 -13.55
C ALA A 3 -8.44 0.47 -14.01
N CYS A 4 -8.23 0.59 -15.32
CA CYS A 4 -7.28 1.55 -15.90
C CYS A 4 -7.66 2.99 -15.55
N LEU A 5 -8.93 3.36 -15.71
CA LEU A 5 -9.44 4.68 -15.32
C LEU A 5 -9.23 4.93 -13.82
N TYR A 6 -9.49 3.94 -12.97
CA TYR A 6 -9.24 4.05 -11.54
C TYR A 6 -7.76 4.30 -11.23
N PHE A 7 -6.85 3.47 -11.75
CA PHE A 7 -5.41 3.62 -11.47
C PHE A 7 -4.84 4.93 -12.02
N PHE A 8 -5.29 5.35 -13.20
CA PHE A 8 -4.95 6.66 -13.77
C PHE A 8 -5.45 7.80 -12.89
N THR A 9 -6.71 7.72 -12.44
CA THR A 9 -7.32 8.74 -11.58
C THR A 9 -6.57 8.85 -10.26
N ILE A 10 -6.26 7.74 -9.58
CA ILE A 10 -5.54 7.81 -8.30
C ILE A 10 -4.10 8.32 -8.48
N PHE A 11 -3.46 8.01 -9.61
CA PHE A 11 -2.13 8.55 -9.95
C PHE A 11 -2.15 10.07 -10.06
N ILE A 12 -3.20 10.64 -10.67
CA ILE A 12 -3.38 12.10 -10.80
C ILE A 12 -3.84 12.73 -9.49
N VAL A 13 -4.80 12.11 -8.81
CA VAL A 13 -5.43 12.65 -7.61
C VAL A 13 -4.45 12.73 -6.45
N VAL A 14 -3.47 11.82 -6.31
CA VAL A 14 -2.51 11.89 -5.19
C VAL A 14 -1.62 13.15 -5.22
N PRO A 15 -0.93 13.48 -6.33
CA PRO A 15 -0.22 14.75 -6.46
C PRO A 15 -1.13 15.96 -6.29
N LEU A 16 -2.32 15.96 -6.91
CA LEU A 16 -3.25 17.09 -6.83
C LEU A 16 -3.78 17.29 -5.40
N SER A 17 -4.13 16.22 -4.70
CA SER A 17 -4.59 16.32 -3.32
C SER A 17 -3.47 16.64 -2.33
N PHE A 18 -2.20 16.43 -2.68
CA PHE A 18 -1.08 17.00 -1.93
C PHE A 18 -1.01 18.54 -2.09
N ILE A 19 -1.24 19.05 -3.31
CA ILE A 19 -1.17 20.49 -3.62
C ILE A 19 -2.40 21.24 -3.10
N PHE A 20 -3.60 20.71 -3.33
CA PHE A 20 -4.86 21.44 -3.15
C PHE A 20 -5.66 21.04 -1.90
N THR A 21 -5.58 19.77 -1.47
CA THR A 21 -6.44 19.23 -0.38
C THR A 21 -5.68 18.33 0.57
N ARG A 22 -4.56 18.88 1.06
CA ARG A 22 -3.52 18.17 1.82
C ARG A 22 -3.99 17.36 3.04
N PRO A 23 -5.02 17.78 3.82
CA PRO A 23 -5.54 16.95 4.91
C PRO A 23 -6.04 15.57 4.47
N LEU A 24 -6.45 15.41 3.20
CA LEU A 24 -6.91 14.13 2.64
C LEU A 24 -5.76 13.16 2.37
N THR A 25 -4.57 13.67 2.02
CA THR A 25 -3.35 12.88 1.76
C THR A 25 -2.41 12.79 2.94
N LEU A 26 -2.70 13.49 4.04
CA LEU A 26 -1.79 13.57 5.17
C LEU A 26 -1.56 12.18 5.75
N HIS A 27 -0.31 11.72 5.68
CA HIS A 27 0.10 10.41 6.12
C HIS A 27 1.01 10.54 7.35
N GLY A 28 0.40 10.83 8.51
CA GLY A 28 1.16 11.17 9.72
C GLY A 28 0.29 11.22 10.98
N ARG A 29 0.61 12.16 11.88
CA ARG A 29 -0.22 12.47 13.05
C ARG A 29 -1.35 13.40 12.62
N ILE A 30 -2.52 12.83 12.35
CA ILE A 30 -3.75 13.62 12.21
C ILE A 30 -4.36 13.74 13.61
N SER A 31 -4.84 14.93 13.97
CA SER A 31 -5.45 15.21 15.28
C SER A 31 -6.76 14.44 15.48
N SER A 32 -7.58 14.33 14.45
CA SER A 32 -8.87 13.64 14.43
C SER A 32 -8.88 12.44 13.46
N GLY A 33 -9.84 11.53 13.65
CA GLY A 33 -10.05 10.38 12.76
C GLY A 33 -9.89 9.01 13.42
N ILE A 34 -9.87 7.99 12.57
CA ILE A 34 -9.85 6.58 12.93
C ILE A 34 -8.41 6.13 13.19
N SER A 35 -8.17 5.25 14.15
CA SER A 35 -6.83 4.71 14.39
C SER A 35 -6.28 3.97 13.15
N LYS A 36 -5.01 4.17 12.81
CA LYS A 36 -4.38 3.38 11.72
C LYS A 36 -4.26 1.88 12.04
N ASN A 37 -4.56 1.45 13.26
CA ASN A 37 -4.65 0.01 13.58
C ASN A 37 -5.78 -0.69 12.81
N TYR A 38 -6.78 0.07 12.32
CA TYR A 38 -7.82 -0.46 11.43
C TYR A 38 -7.33 -0.70 9.99
N PHE A 39 -6.05 -0.45 9.69
CA PHE A 39 -5.46 -0.86 8.41
C PHE A 39 -5.58 -2.38 8.16
N ILE A 40 -5.62 -3.18 9.23
CA ILE A 40 -5.84 -4.62 9.11
C ILE A 40 -7.11 -4.96 8.33
N LEU A 41 -8.16 -4.13 8.41
CA LEU A 41 -9.45 -4.38 7.76
C LEU A 41 -9.32 -4.48 6.25
N PHE A 42 -8.58 -3.57 5.61
CA PHE A 42 -8.43 -3.61 4.16
C PHE A 42 -7.55 -4.76 3.68
N TYR A 43 -6.58 -5.21 4.49
CA TYR A 43 -5.74 -6.36 4.15
C TYR A 43 -6.52 -7.68 4.30
N ILE A 44 -7.31 -7.83 5.36
CA ILE A 44 -8.21 -8.97 5.55
C ILE A 44 -9.26 -9.00 4.45
N TYR A 45 -9.90 -7.87 4.15
CA TYR A 45 -10.87 -7.77 3.06
C TYR A 45 -10.26 -8.17 1.71
N GLY A 46 -9.09 -7.63 1.37
CA GLY A 46 -8.39 -8.00 0.14
C GLY A 46 -8.02 -9.48 0.11
N LEU A 47 -7.63 -10.07 1.24
CA LEU A 47 -7.31 -11.50 1.34
C LEU A 47 -8.55 -12.37 1.11
N ILE A 48 -9.68 -12.03 1.75
CA ILE A 48 -10.96 -12.72 1.53
C ILE A 48 -11.35 -12.64 0.07
N LEU A 49 -11.26 -11.45 -0.55
CA LEU A 49 -11.58 -11.27 -1.96
C LEU A 49 -10.65 -12.10 -2.88
N ASN A 50 -9.36 -12.17 -2.54
CA ASN A 50 -8.41 -12.97 -3.31
C ASN A 50 -8.74 -14.47 -3.24
N ILE A 51 -9.09 -14.96 -2.05
CA ILE A 51 -9.55 -16.35 -1.82
C ILE A 51 -10.85 -16.63 -2.57
N ALA A 52 -11.81 -15.71 -2.54
CA ALA A 52 -13.12 -15.89 -3.18
C ALA A 52 -13.07 -15.90 -4.71
N LEU A 53 -12.07 -15.25 -5.32
CA LEU A 53 -11.95 -15.17 -6.78
C LEU A 53 -11.04 -16.26 -7.33
N ASN A 54 -9.75 -16.21 -6.99
CA ASN A 54 -8.74 -17.18 -7.35
C ASN A 54 -7.47 -16.83 -6.57
N ILE A 55 -7.01 -17.74 -5.71
CA ILE A 55 -5.83 -17.49 -4.87
C ILE A 55 -4.61 -17.34 -5.77
N ASN A 56 -3.95 -16.19 -5.68
CA ASN A 56 -2.71 -15.94 -6.40
C ASN A 56 -1.59 -15.47 -5.45
N LEU A 57 -0.40 -15.25 -6.00
CA LEU A 57 0.79 -14.92 -5.23
C LEU A 57 0.63 -13.63 -4.40
N PHE A 58 -0.24 -12.71 -4.82
CA PHE A 58 -0.55 -11.49 -4.07
C PHE A 58 -1.21 -11.77 -2.70
N ALA A 59 -1.82 -12.95 -2.50
CA ALA A 59 -2.32 -13.38 -1.19
C ALA A 59 -1.21 -13.40 -0.12
N ILE A 60 0.03 -13.74 -0.50
CA ILE A 60 1.18 -13.72 0.42
C ILE A 60 1.41 -12.30 0.95
N HIS A 61 1.32 -11.30 0.09
CA HIS A 61 1.47 -9.90 0.48
C HIS A 61 0.38 -9.49 1.47
N LEU A 62 -0.88 -9.81 1.14
CA LEU A 62 -2.05 -9.46 1.94
C LEU A 62 -2.02 -10.16 3.32
N LEU A 63 -1.80 -11.47 3.34
CA LEU A 63 -1.71 -12.26 4.57
C LEU A 63 -0.60 -11.74 5.48
N ARG A 64 0.60 -11.54 4.93
CA ARG A 64 1.73 -11.02 5.68
C ARG A 64 1.42 -9.67 6.30
N ARG A 65 0.79 -8.75 5.55
CA ARG A 65 0.43 -7.41 6.05
C ARG A 65 -0.67 -7.48 7.11
N SER A 66 -1.66 -8.36 6.95
CA SER A 66 -2.69 -8.62 7.97
C SER A 66 -2.05 -9.07 9.28
N VAL A 67 -1.16 -10.05 9.23
CA VAL A 67 -0.44 -10.57 10.39
C VAL A 67 0.41 -9.48 11.04
N GLU A 68 1.21 -8.74 10.27
CA GLU A 68 2.00 -7.62 10.80
C GLU A 68 1.16 -6.57 11.53
N CYS A 69 -0.02 -6.24 11.02
CA CYS A 69 -0.89 -5.26 11.65
C CYS A 69 -1.42 -5.70 13.03
N THR A 70 -1.42 -6.99 13.36
CA THR A 70 -1.83 -7.47 14.69
C THR A 70 -0.84 -7.09 15.80
N PHE A 71 0.47 -7.12 15.50
CA PHE A 71 1.54 -6.89 16.49
C PHE A 71 2.32 -5.59 16.27
N LEU A 72 2.39 -5.05 15.05
CA LEU A 72 3.02 -3.76 14.74
C LEU A 72 1.99 -2.62 14.82
N LYS A 73 1.55 -2.31 16.04
CA LYS A 73 0.51 -1.30 16.29
C LYS A 73 1.03 0.14 16.20
N TYR A 74 0.23 1.00 15.59
CA TYR A 74 0.39 2.45 15.62
C TYR A 74 -0.11 3.00 16.96
N LYS A 75 0.71 3.86 17.60
CA LYS A 75 0.35 4.51 18.86
C LYS A 75 -0.41 5.83 18.67
N LYS A 76 0.09 6.72 17.80
CA LYS A 76 -0.39 8.10 17.66
C LYS A 76 -0.88 8.46 16.26
N SER A 77 -0.88 7.53 15.30
CA SER A 77 -1.23 7.82 13.91
C SER A 77 -2.68 7.46 13.63
N LYS A 78 -3.40 8.42 13.04
CA LYS A 78 -4.80 8.31 12.65
C LYS A 78 -4.94 8.42 11.12
N MET A 79 -6.08 7.97 10.60
CA MET A 79 -6.49 8.08 9.19
C MET A 79 -7.92 8.61 9.11
N THR A 80 -8.28 9.17 7.96
CA THR A 80 -9.67 9.57 7.69
C THR A 80 -10.51 8.37 7.23
N LEU A 81 -11.84 8.48 7.34
CA LEU A 81 -12.74 7.46 6.79
C LEU A 81 -12.56 7.28 5.27
N LEU A 82 -12.29 8.37 4.55
CA LEU A 82 -11.99 8.33 3.11
C LEU A 82 -10.74 7.50 2.81
N GLN A 83 -9.69 7.62 3.62
CA GLN A 83 -8.48 6.80 3.46
C GLN A 83 -8.77 5.31 3.67
N LEU A 84 -9.66 4.97 4.61
CA LEU A 84 -10.09 3.59 4.84
C LEU A 84 -10.89 3.05 3.65
N ILE A 85 -11.90 3.79 3.19
CA ILE A 85 -12.73 3.42 2.02
C ILE A 85 -11.86 3.27 0.77
N HIS A 86 -10.96 4.24 0.53
CA HIS A 86 -10.00 4.18 -0.56
C HIS A 86 -9.13 2.93 -0.48
N GLY A 87 -8.65 2.56 0.71
CA GLY A 87 -7.91 1.33 0.93
C GLY A 87 -8.67 0.09 0.49
N LEU A 88 -9.95 -0.04 0.85
CA LEU A 88 -10.79 -1.16 0.44
C LEU A 88 -10.94 -1.22 -1.08
N ILE A 89 -11.34 -0.11 -1.70
CA ILE A 89 -11.51 0.00 -3.16
C ILE A 89 -10.19 -0.33 -3.89
N TYR A 90 -9.07 0.21 -3.40
CA TYR A 90 -7.75 -0.03 -3.97
C TYR A 90 -7.41 -1.52 -4.02
N TYR A 91 -7.58 -2.24 -2.90
CA TYR A 91 -7.30 -3.67 -2.88
C TYR A 91 -8.30 -4.48 -3.70
N SER A 92 -9.57 -4.04 -3.84
CA SER A 92 -10.50 -4.64 -4.80
C SER A 92 -9.91 -4.62 -6.22
N PHE A 93 -9.53 -3.43 -6.71
CA PHE A 93 -9.00 -3.28 -8.07
C PHE A 93 -7.71 -4.08 -8.30
N VAL A 94 -6.78 -4.05 -7.34
CA VAL A 94 -5.53 -4.83 -7.46
C VAL A 94 -5.83 -6.33 -7.50
N VAL A 95 -6.68 -6.83 -6.60
CA VAL A 95 -7.01 -8.26 -6.55
C VAL A 95 -7.76 -8.71 -7.81
N PHE A 96 -8.77 -7.97 -8.26
CA PHE A 96 -9.50 -8.28 -9.49
C PHE A 96 -8.60 -8.30 -10.72
N HIS A 97 -7.63 -7.38 -10.80
CA HIS A 97 -6.71 -7.32 -11.92
C HIS A 97 -5.70 -8.48 -11.95
N LEU A 98 -5.29 -8.95 -10.76
CA LEU A 98 -4.29 -10.01 -10.62
C LEU A 98 -4.87 -11.43 -10.58
N LYS A 99 -6.20 -11.60 -10.54
CA LYS A 99 -6.85 -12.91 -10.26
C LYS A 99 -6.42 -14.04 -11.20
N ASP A 100 -6.22 -13.74 -12.48
CA ASP A 100 -5.85 -14.71 -13.53
C ASP A 100 -4.40 -14.51 -14.00
N LYS A 101 -3.56 -13.86 -13.20
CA LYS A 101 -2.16 -13.57 -13.55
C LYS A 101 -1.23 -14.54 -12.85
N GLU A 102 -0.36 -15.15 -13.65
CA GLU A 102 0.71 -16.01 -13.15
C GLU A 102 1.96 -15.19 -12.83
N PHE A 103 2.69 -15.66 -11.82
CA PHE A 103 3.96 -15.09 -11.39
C PHE A 103 5.02 -16.17 -11.55
N GLU A 104 5.98 -15.95 -12.44
CA GLU A 104 7.04 -16.91 -12.78
C GLU A 104 8.00 -17.07 -11.60
N ASN A 105 8.52 -15.96 -11.08
CA ASN A 105 9.54 -15.98 -10.04
C ASN A 105 9.00 -15.75 -8.62
N ARG A 106 8.24 -16.74 -8.13
CA ARG A 106 7.61 -16.71 -6.80
C ARG A 106 8.61 -16.45 -5.66
N PHE A 107 9.84 -16.95 -5.80
CA PHE A 107 10.89 -16.80 -4.79
C PHE A 107 11.29 -15.34 -4.59
N VAL A 108 11.50 -14.59 -5.67
CA VAL A 108 11.82 -13.15 -5.60
C VAL A 108 10.71 -12.38 -4.89
N PHE A 109 9.43 -12.68 -5.18
CA PHE A 109 8.31 -12.03 -4.51
C PHE A 109 8.31 -12.28 -3.00
N ILE A 110 8.58 -13.52 -2.57
CA ILE A 110 8.65 -13.89 -1.15
C ILE A 110 9.79 -13.12 -0.47
N LEU A 111 10.98 -13.09 -1.07
CA LEU A 111 12.13 -12.36 -0.55
C LEU A 111 11.85 -10.86 -0.38
N LEU A 112 11.20 -10.24 -1.37
CA LEU A 112 10.81 -8.83 -1.28
C LEU A 112 9.80 -8.57 -0.15
N ASN A 113 8.85 -9.48 0.06
CA ASN A 113 7.90 -9.38 1.18
C ASN A 113 8.59 -9.52 2.53
N LEU A 114 9.52 -10.48 2.68
CA LEU A 114 10.33 -10.65 3.89
C LEU A 114 11.22 -9.42 4.16
N ALA A 115 11.85 -8.87 3.13
CA ALA A 115 12.64 -7.65 3.24
C ALA A 115 11.78 -6.47 3.74
N GLN A 116 10.56 -6.33 3.21
CA GLN A 116 9.64 -5.30 3.71
C GLN A 116 9.23 -5.56 5.18
N SER A 117 8.99 -6.82 5.57
CA SER A 117 8.72 -7.18 6.98
C SER A 117 9.85 -6.78 7.91
N PHE A 118 11.09 -7.08 7.51
CA PHE A 118 12.27 -6.69 8.26
C PHE A 118 12.31 -5.17 8.50
N TYR A 119 12.08 -4.37 7.45
CA TYR A 119 12.03 -2.91 7.60
C TYR A 119 10.87 -2.42 8.46
N HIS A 120 9.69 -3.07 8.41
CA HIS A 120 8.59 -2.76 9.32
C HIS A 120 8.95 -3.05 10.79
N ILE A 121 9.62 -4.16 11.07
CA ILE A 121 10.10 -4.46 12.41
C ILE A 121 11.10 -3.40 12.88
N LYS A 122 12.06 -3.02 12.03
CA LYS A 122 13.06 -1.97 12.31
C LYS A 122 12.42 -0.61 12.63
N ILE A 123 11.42 -0.18 11.87
CA ILE A 123 10.77 1.12 12.13
C ILE A 123 9.82 1.08 13.34
N PHE A 124 9.07 0.00 13.56
CA PHE A 124 8.10 -0.05 14.65
C PHE A 124 8.76 -0.28 16.02
N ARG A 125 9.70 -1.23 16.11
CA ARG A 125 10.37 -1.59 17.37
C ARG A 125 11.59 -0.71 17.65
N TYR A 126 12.44 -0.50 16.67
CA TYR A 126 13.75 0.15 16.87
C TYR A 126 13.78 1.62 16.44
N LYS A 127 12.71 2.13 15.79
CA LYS A 127 12.64 3.51 15.26
C LYS A 127 13.77 3.86 14.27
N MET A 128 14.32 2.85 13.60
CA MET A 128 15.38 3.00 12.60
C MET A 128 14.82 2.88 11.18
N MET A 129 15.59 3.34 10.19
CA MET A 129 15.33 3.11 8.76
C MET A 129 13.92 3.55 8.31
N THR A 130 13.53 4.76 8.73
CA THR A 130 12.17 5.31 8.61
C THR A 130 11.56 5.20 7.21
N TYR A 131 12.37 5.24 6.14
CA TYR A 131 11.88 5.22 4.77
C TYR A 131 12.13 3.91 4.01
N ASN A 132 12.88 2.96 4.58
CA ASN A 132 13.32 1.77 3.83
C ASN A 132 12.16 0.83 3.50
N HIS A 133 11.15 0.76 4.37
CA HIS A 133 9.94 -0.01 4.09
C HIS A 133 9.16 0.52 2.87
N TYR A 134 9.29 1.81 2.52
CA TYR A 134 8.70 2.37 1.30
C TYR A 134 9.46 1.91 0.05
N TYR A 135 10.79 1.86 0.09
CA TYR A 135 11.58 1.32 -1.02
C TYR A 135 11.27 -0.16 -1.24
N ALA A 136 11.20 -0.96 -0.18
CA ALA A 136 10.80 -2.36 -0.29
C ALA A 136 9.37 -2.52 -0.84
N LYS A 137 8.43 -1.65 -0.43
CA LYS A 137 7.08 -1.60 -1.03
C LYS A 137 7.17 -1.32 -2.53
N PHE A 138 7.92 -0.30 -2.95
CA PHE A 138 8.09 0.03 -4.36
C PHE A 138 8.64 -1.16 -5.16
N LEU A 139 9.67 -1.86 -4.65
CA LEU A 139 10.24 -3.04 -5.32
C LEU A 139 9.23 -4.17 -5.49
N ILE A 140 8.33 -4.40 -4.51
CA ILE A 140 7.24 -5.38 -4.65
C ILE A 140 6.32 -5.00 -5.82
N TYR A 141 5.91 -3.73 -5.91
CA TYR A 141 5.02 -3.29 -7.00
C TYR A 141 5.73 -3.21 -8.36
N LEU A 142 7.03 -2.91 -8.37
CA LEU A 142 7.86 -2.98 -9.58
C LEU A 142 7.94 -4.41 -10.09
N TYR A 143 8.14 -5.38 -9.18
CA TYR A 143 8.10 -6.79 -9.53
C TYR A 143 6.73 -7.20 -10.08
N ILE A 144 5.62 -6.84 -9.42
CA ILE A 144 4.27 -7.11 -9.94
C ILE A 144 4.08 -6.51 -11.34
N PHE A 145 4.54 -5.28 -11.57
CA PHE A 145 4.49 -4.67 -12.88
C PHE A 145 5.32 -5.44 -13.92
N ASN A 146 6.53 -5.89 -13.59
CA ASN A 146 7.39 -6.62 -14.51
C ASN A 146 6.85 -8.00 -14.91
N GLU A 147 6.11 -8.66 -14.01
CA GLU A 147 5.46 -9.95 -14.28
C GLU A 147 4.20 -9.78 -15.12
N VAL A 148 3.38 -8.77 -14.81
CA VAL A 148 2.03 -8.62 -15.42
C VAL A 148 2.05 -7.75 -16.67
N ARG A 149 2.92 -6.73 -16.71
CA ARG A 149 3.18 -5.79 -17.82
C ARG A 149 1.95 -5.13 -18.44
N THR A 150 0.92 -4.85 -17.63
CA THR A 150 -0.25 -4.10 -18.10
C THR A 150 -0.17 -2.62 -17.72
N ILE A 151 -0.93 -1.80 -18.45
CA ILE A 151 -1.03 -0.36 -18.22
C ILE A 151 -1.60 -0.03 -16.83
N GLU A 152 -2.51 -0.85 -16.30
CA GLU A 152 -3.05 -0.71 -14.95
C GLU A 152 -1.95 -0.83 -13.89
N MET A 153 -1.07 -1.82 -14.04
CA MET A 153 0.04 -2.03 -13.10
C MET A 153 1.12 -0.97 -13.24
N PHE A 154 1.32 -0.42 -14.44
CA PHE A 154 2.16 0.76 -14.65
C PHE A 154 1.62 1.96 -13.87
N PHE A 155 0.33 2.30 -14.02
CA PHE A 155 -0.27 3.40 -13.26
C PHE A 155 -0.27 3.15 -11.76
N ASN A 156 -0.49 1.91 -11.32
CA ASN A 156 -0.37 1.53 -9.92
C ASN A 156 1.06 1.74 -9.38
N LEU A 157 2.08 1.40 -10.17
CA LEU A 157 3.48 1.65 -9.82
C LEU A 157 3.77 3.15 -9.69
N CYS A 158 3.31 3.95 -10.66
CA CYS A 158 3.42 5.41 -10.63
C CYS A 158 2.70 6.00 -9.41
N TYR A 159 1.50 5.51 -9.09
CA TYR A 159 0.77 5.88 -7.88
C TYR A 159 1.56 5.57 -6.60
N VAL A 160 2.15 4.37 -6.49
CA VAL A 160 2.98 3.99 -5.34
C VAL A 160 4.20 4.91 -5.22
N LEU A 161 4.86 5.24 -6.34
CA LEU A 161 5.99 6.17 -6.35
C LEU A 161 5.58 7.57 -5.88
N SER A 162 4.51 8.13 -6.45
CA SER A 162 3.95 9.43 -6.06
C SER A 162 3.60 9.46 -4.58
N PHE A 163 2.96 8.41 -4.06
CA PHE A 163 2.62 8.28 -2.65
C PHE A 163 3.86 8.33 -1.75
N ILE A 164 4.94 7.66 -2.13
CA ILE A 164 6.20 7.65 -1.36
C ILE A 164 6.83 9.04 -1.33
N ILE A 165 6.89 9.72 -2.48
CA ILE A 165 7.45 11.08 -2.61
C ILE A 165 6.65 12.04 -1.73
N VAL A 166 5.32 12.08 -1.89
CA VAL A 166 4.41 12.92 -1.10
C VAL A 166 4.55 12.65 0.39
N THR A 167 4.63 11.38 0.80
CA THR A 167 4.78 11.01 2.21
C THR A 167 6.10 11.51 2.80
N LYS A 168 7.22 11.39 2.05
CA LYS A 168 8.53 11.89 2.49
C LYS A 168 8.53 13.41 2.68
N ILE A 169 7.96 14.16 1.73
CA ILE A 169 7.87 15.61 1.80
C ILE A 169 7.01 16.01 3.01
N ASN A 170 5.82 15.40 3.17
CA ASN A 170 4.93 15.67 4.30
C ASN A 170 5.61 15.49 5.66
N ARG A 171 6.38 14.42 5.85
CA ARG A 171 7.09 14.18 7.11
C ARG A 171 8.19 15.20 7.38
N LYS A 172 9.00 15.54 6.37
CA LYS A 172 10.10 16.51 6.54
C LYS A 172 9.59 17.89 6.96
N THR A 173 8.45 18.30 6.44
CA THR A 173 7.95 19.66 6.65
C THR A 173 7.08 19.80 7.91
N TYR A 174 6.45 18.72 8.41
CA TYR A 174 5.39 18.86 9.44
C TYR A 174 5.44 17.88 10.63
N ASP A 175 6.31 16.87 10.63
CA ASP A 175 6.53 16.00 11.81
C ASP A 175 7.70 16.53 12.69
N LYS A 176 8.00 17.84 12.64
CA LYS A 176 8.90 18.52 13.59
C LYS A 176 8.17 18.76 14.92
#